data_AF-A0A803KZD2-F1
#
_entry.id   AF-A0A803KZD2-F1
#
_cell.length_a   1.000
_cell.length_b   1.000
_cell.length_c   1.000
_cell.angle_alpha   90.00
_cell.angle_beta   90.00
_cell.angle_gamma   90.00
#
_symmetry.space_group_name_H-M   'P 1'
#
loop_
_entity.id
_entity.type
_entity.pdbx_description
1 polymer ?
#
loop_
_entity_poly.entity_id
_entity_poly.type
_entity_poly.pdbx_seq_one_letter_code
_entity_poly.pdbx_strand_id
1 'polypeptide(L)'
;MQRDKIEEALKLAQLSAEKPHFSHCLEWLLFTVFEAEISRQNVIKNQKAVSIQKPESLLEKTCDLIRNFPEYHNVVVSVARKTDGRHWADLFSAAGRSTELFEECFQRRWYQTAACYVLVIAKLEGPAVSQYCALRLLQATLDDSLYELAGELVRFLLRSGREYEQAPTEEGVSPRFLGLFLFSSKKQPFDSKSSSHKEQSAHVTSVRNILESHASYLMSGKELSKLVAFVKGTQFDVVLHMGTLQSRLDAEFLLAHMCSVKFKEWIVVLATLLRRSECLLFYEDETVQFFLKSSSDHPQVLFDLFRHDARLWKAYCITLQSQPTFAEYHDLVEELEERLSSVPKFQEI
;
A
#
# COMPACT_ATOMS: atom_id res chain seq x y z
N MET A 1 0.56 -3.99 -40.87
CA MET A 1 0.35 -2.61 -40.37
C MET A 1 0.83 -1.54 -41.35
N GLN A 2 2.14 -1.38 -41.61
CA GLN A 2 2.63 -0.32 -42.53
C GLN A 2 2.16 -0.43 -43.99
N ARG A 3 1.80 -1.65 -44.45
CA ARG A 3 1.29 -1.92 -45.80
C ARG A 3 -0.25 -2.09 -45.82
N ASP A 4 -0.95 -1.57 -44.82
CA ASP A 4 -2.41 -1.72 -44.61
C ASP A 4 -2.99 -3.14 -44.59
N LYS A 5 -2.12 -4.16 -44.52
CA LYS A 5 -2.47 -5.56 -44.28
C LYS A 5 -2.72 -5.80 -42.79
N ILE A 6 -3.83 -5.29 -42.25
CA ILE A 6 -4.20 -5.44 -40.82
C ILE A 6 -4.71 -6.85 -40.54
N GLU A 7 -5.56 -7.40 -41.42
CA GLU A 7 -6.12 -8.75 -41.26
C GLU A 7 -5.05 -9.85 -41.25
N GLU A 8 -4.06 -9.77 -42.15
CA GLU A 8 -2.92 -10.70 -42.18
C GLU A 8 -2.10 -10.60 -40.89
N ALA A 9 -1.89 -9.38 -40.37
CA ALA A 9 -1.17 -9.15 -39.13
C ALA A 9 -1.94 -9.71 -37.92
N LEU A 10 -3.26 -9.52 -37.89
CA LEU A 10 -4.13 -10.08 -36.85
C LEU A 10 -4.10 -11.60 -36.87
N LYS A 11 -4.24 -12.22 -38.04
CA LYS A 11 -4.17 -13.68 -38.18
C LYS A 11 -2.83 -14.23 -37.70
N LEU A 12 -1.72 -13.56 -38.04
CA LEU A 12 -0.39 -13.97 -37.58
C LEU A 12 -0.21 -13.82 -36.06
N ALA A 13 -0.76 -12.75 -35.48
CA ALA A 13 -0.73 -12.52 -34.04
C ALA A 13 -1.58 -13.57 -33.30
N GLN A 14 -2.77 -13.91 -33.81
CA GLN A 14 -3.62 -14.98 -33.28
C GLN A 14 -2.90 -16.35 -33.29
N LEU A 15 -2.23 -16.70 -34.39
CA LEU A 15 -1.43 -17.93 -34.48
C LEU A 15 -0.24 -17.96 -33.52
N SER A 16 0.18 -16.80 -33.01
CA SER A 16 1.32 -16.66 -32.11
C SER A 16 0.90 -16.43 -30.65
N ALA A 17 -0.39 -16.31 -30.36
CA ALA A 17 -0.90 -15.94 -29.04
C ALA A 17 -0.54 -16.97 -27.95
N GLU A 18 -0.46 -18.25 -28.31
CA GLU A 18 -0.12 -19.34 -27.38
C GLU A 18 1.39 -19.45 -27.10
N LYS A 19 2.23 -18.67 -27.77
CA LYS A 19 3.69 -18.78 -27.63
C LYS A 19 4.19 -18.07 -26.37
N PRO A 20 5.24 -18.60 -25.72
CA PRO A 20 5.90 -17.89 -24.64
C PRO A 20 6.41 -16.54 -25.16
N HIS A 21 6.27 -15.50 -24.33
CA HIS A 21 6.67 -14.12 -24.62
C HIS A 21 5.80 -13.34 -25.63
N PHE A 22 4.63 -13.86 -26.04
CA PHE A 22 3.73 -13.13 -26.93
C PHE A 22 3.41 -11.71 -26.43
N SER A 23 3.09 -11.58 -25.14
CA SER A 23 2.88 -10.28 -24.48
C SER A 23 4.06 -9.30 -24.66
N HIS A 24 5.29 -9.81 -24.57
CA HIS A 24 6.49 -8.98 -24.76
C HIS A 24 6.66 -8.55 -26.21
N CYS A 25 6.31 -9.40 -27.17
CA CYS A 25 6.31 -9.03 -28.58
C CYS A 25 5.29 -7.92 -28.89
N LEU A 26 4.10 -7.98 -28.29
CA LEU A 26 3.09 -6.92 -28.42
C LEU A 26 3.56 -5.60 -27.77
N GLU A 27 4.21 -5.68 -26.61
CA GLU A 27 4.83 -4.54 -25.95
C GLU A 27 5.90 -3.88 -26.83
N TRP A 28 6.82 -4.66 -27.38
CA TRP A 28 7.85 -4.16 -28.30
C TRP A 28 7.24 -3.56 -29.55
N LEU A 29 6.20 -4.17 -30.10
CA LEU A 29 5.50 -3.63 -31.28
C LEU A 29 4.94 -2.24 -30.99
N LEU A 30 4.17 -2.10 -29.90
CA LEU A 30 3.57 -0.83 -29.51
C LEU A 30 4.64 0.22 -29.17
N PHE A 31 5.65 -0.16 -28.37
CA PHE A 31 6.77 0.71 -28.03
C PHE A 31 7.48 1.24 -29.28
N THR A 32 7.83 0.35 -30.22
CA THR A 32 8.54 0.70 -31.47
C THR A 32 7.74 1.67 -32.33
N VAL A 33 6.44 1.40 -32.49
CA VAL A 33 5.55 2.27 -33.28
C VAL A 33 5.39 3.63 -32.61
N PHE A 34 5.27 3.65 -31.28
CA PHE A 34 5.10 4.88 -30.52
C PHE A 34 6.37 5.76 -30.53
N GLU A 35 7.56 5.18 -30.31
CA GLU A 35 8.85 5.90 -30.42
C GLU A 35 9.06 6.52 -31.82
N ALA A 36 8.67 5.81 -32.87
CA ALA A 36 8.72 6.33 -34.24
C ALA A 36 7.75 7.50 -34.47
N GLU A 37 6.58 7.48 -33.82
CA GLU A 37 5.60 8.57 -33.87
C GLU A 37 6.12 9.82 -33.15
N ILE A 38 6.67 9.65 -31.94
CA ILE A 38 7.30 10.74 -31.16
C ILE A 38 8.39 11.42 -32.00
N SER A 39 9.27 10.63 -32.62
CA SER A 39 10.35 11.12 -33.47
C SER A 39 9.81 11.92 -34.66
N ARG A 40 8.72 11.47 -35.29
CA ARG A 40 8.10 12.15 -36.44
C ARG A 40 7.44 13.47 -36.04
N GLN A 41 6.72 13.51 -34.92
CA GLN A 41 6.05 14.72 -34.45
C GLN A 41 7.03 15.84 -34.09
N ASN A 42 8.19 15.50 -33.53
CA ASN A 42 9.25 16.48 -33.22
C ASN A 42 9.79 17.19 -34.47
N VAL A 43 9.81 16.51 -35.63
CA VAL A 43 10.21 17.09 -36.91
C VAL A 43 9.10 17.99 -37.48
N ILE A 44 7.84 17.58 -37.37
CA ILE A 44 6.69 18.30 -37.92
C ILE A 44 6.38 19.59 -37.14
N LYS A 45 6.55 19.62 -35.80
CA LYS A 45 6.34 20.85 -35.00
C LYS A 45 7.24 22.02 -35.41
N ASN A 46 8.35 21.75 -36.12
CA ASN A 46 9.24 22.78 -36.68
C ASN A 46 8.77 23.34 -38.03
N GLN A 47 7.69 22.81 -38.63
CA GLN A 47 7.12 23.27 -39.90
C GLN A 47 5.59 23.44 -39.73
N LYS A 48 5.11 24.69 -39.73
CA LYS A 48 3.70 25.08 -39.50
C LYS A 48 2.67 24.10 -40.10
N ALA A 49 1.76 23.64 -39.26
CA ALA A 49 0.72 22.66 -39.59
C ALA A 49 -0.43 23.29 -40.40
N VAL A 50 -0.74 22.70 -41.56
CA VAL A 50 -2.03 22.85 -42.24
C VAL A 50 -2.83 21.57 -41.96
N SER A 51 -3.99 21.72 -41.33
CA SER A 51 -4.89 20.63 -40.96
C SER A 51 -5.72 20.17 -42.17
N ILE A 52 -5.54 18.93 -42.62
CA ILE A 52 -6.51 18.22 -43.45
C ILE A 52 -6.59 16.78 -42.93
N GLN A 53 -7.82 16.36 -42.60
CA GLN A 53 -8.31 15.02 -42.22
C GLN A 53 -7.22 13.97 -41.94
N LYS A 54 -6.98 13.67 -40.66
CA LYS A 54 -5.95 12.73 -40.22
C LYS A 54 -6.36 11.29 -40.60
N PRO A 55 -5.68 10.63 -41.56
CA PRO A 55 -5.85 9.19 -41.72
C PRO A 55 -5.43 8.49 -40.42
N GLU A 56 -6.05 7.34 -40.12
CA GLU A 56 -5.74 6.55 -38.93
C GLU A 56 -4.22 6.39 -38.78
N SER A 57 -3.71 6.87 -37.64
CA SER A 57 -2.28 6.82 -37.38
C SER A 57 -1.82 5.37 -37.26
N LEU A 58 -0.55 5.09 -37.59
CA LEU A 58 0.00 3.74 -37.41
C LEU A 58 -0.12 3.28 -35.95
N LEU A 59 -0.08 4.22 -35.01
CA LEU A 59 -0.29 4.00 -33.58
C LEU A 59 -1.72 3.54 -33.28
N GLU A 60 -2.75 4.21 -33.82
CA GLU A 60 -4.16 3.81 -33.69
C GLU A 60 -4.36 2.39 -34.21
N LYS A 61 -3.92 2.11 -35.44
CA LYS A 61 -4.02 0.77 -36.05
C LYS A 61 -3.31 -0.30 -35.23
N THR A 62 -2.19 0.05 -34.60
CA THR A 62 -1.44 -0.88 -33.73
C THR A 62 -2.20 -1.11 -32.41
N CYS A 63 -2.79 -0.08 -31.83
CA CYS A 63 -3.66 -0.23 -30.65
C CYS A 63 -4.87 -1.11 -30.97
N ASP A 64 -5.51 -0.91 -32.11
CA ASP A 64 -6.66 -1.71 -32.56
C ASP A 64 -6.30 -3.18 -32.75
N LEU A 65 -5.13 -3.46 -33.33
CA LEU A 65 -4.61 -4.82 -33.46
C LEU A 65 -4.45 -5.47 -32.07
N ILE A 66 -3.76 -4.79 -31.14
CA ILE A 66 -3.44 -5.34 -29.81
C ILE A 66 -4.72 -5.49 -28.97
N ARG A 67 -5.74 -4.64 -29.17
CA ARG A 67 -7.02 -4.70 -28.43
C ARG A 67 -7.78 -6.03 -28.62
N ASN A 68 -7.43 -6.82 -29.64
CA ASN A 68 -7.97 -8.17 -29.84
C ASN A 68 -7.44 -9.21 -28.85
N PHE A 69 -6.49 -8.86 -27.98
CA PHE A 69 -5.80 -9.78 -27.08
C PHE A 69 -6.00 -9.38 -25.61
N PRO A 70 -6.10 -10.35 -24.68
CA PRO A 70 -6.32 -10.08 -23.25
C PRO A 70 -5.15 -9.32 -22.59
N GLU A 71 -3.95 -9.36 -23.18
CA GLU A 71 -2.77 -8.66 -22.70
C GLU A 71 -2.81 -7.14 -22.94
N TYR A 72 -3.79 -6.64 -23.70
CA TYR A 72 -3.86 -5.25 -24.15
C TYR A 72 -3.61 -4.23 -23.03
N HIS A 73 -4.34 -4.33 -21.92
CA HIS A 73 -4.23 -3.40 -20.79
C HIS A 73 -2.82 -3.41 -20.17
N ASN A 74 -2.26 -4.59 -19.98
CA ASN A 74 -0.91 -4.72 -19.44
C ASN A 74 0.15 -4.15 -20.40
N VAL A 75 -0.01 -4.41 -21.70
CA VAL A 75 0.89 -3.89 -22.74
C VAL A 75 0.88 -2.37 -22.78
N VAL A 76 -0.30 -1.73 -22.82
CA VAL A 76 -0.43 -0.27 -22.88
C VAL A 76 0.21 0.39 -21.67
N VAL A 77 -0.11 -0.07 -20.45
CA VAL A 77 0.44 0.54 -19.23
C VAL A 77 1.94 0.28 -19.08
N SER A 78 2.43 -0.89 -19.53
CA SER A 78 3.86 -1.21 -19.53
C SER A 78 4.64 -0.28 -20.46
N VAL A 79 4.14 -0.05 -21.68
CA VAL A 79 4.74 0.91 -22.63
C VAL A 79 4.73 2.32 -22.06
N ALA A 80 3.62 2.77 -21.47
CA ALA A 80 3.56 4.08 -20.82
C ALA A 80 4.66 4.20 -19.74
N ARG A 81 4.79 3.21 -18.86
CA ARG A 81 5.79 3.24 -17.77
C ARG A 81 7.25 3.15 -18.24
N LYS A 82 7.49 2.70 -19.47
CA LYS A 82 8.82 2.61 -20.10
C LYS A 82 9.16 3.80 -20.99
N THR A 83 8.25 4.75 -21.16
CA THR A 83 8.39 5.92 -22.04
C THR A 83 8.30 7.23 -21.26
N ASP A 84 8.79 8.33 -21.87
CA ASP A 84 8.67 9.64 -21.24
C ASP A 84 7.20 10.09 -21.18
N GLY A 85 6.73 10.39 -19.96
CA GLY A 85 5.35 10.80 -19.75
C GLY A 85 4.93 12.12 -20.38
N ARG A 86 5.85 12.89 -20.97
CA ARG A 86 5.49 14.04 -21.84
C ARG A 86 4.67 13.61 -23.07
N HIS A 87 4.85 12.38 -23.53
CA HIS A 87 4.18 11.86 -24.73
C HIS A 87 2.96 10.98 -24.42
N TRP A 88 2.65 10.73 -23.13
CA TRP A 88 1.53 9.86 -22.77
C TRP A 88 0.19 10.34 -23.32
N ALA A 89 -0.03 11.66 -23.45
CA ALA A 89 -1.25 12.17 -24.06
C ALA A 89 -1.47 11.64 -25.49
N ASP A 90 -0.39 11.52 -26.29
CA ASP A 90 -0.44 10.96 -27.64
C ASP A 90 -0.76 9.45 -27.60
N LEU A 91 -0.11 8.70 -26.71
CA LEU A 91 -0.35 7.26 -26.53
C LEU A 91 -1.82 6.98 -26.17
N PHE A 92 -2.34 7.68 -25.15
CA PHE A 92 -3.70 7.49 -24.65
C PHE A 92 -4.77 8.09 -25.57
N SER A 93 -4.41 8.99 -26.49
CA SER A 93 -5.31 9.41 -27.57
C SER A 93 -5.63 8.28 -28.56
N ALA A 94 -4.67 7.36 -28.77
CA ALA A 94 -4.80 6.22 -29.67
C ALA A 94 -5.26 4.93 -28.95
N ALA A 95 -4.78 4.70 -27.73
CA ALA A 95 -5.13 3.51 -26.94
C ALA A 95 -6.55 3.62 -26.35
N GLY A 96 -6.99 4.81 -25.97
CA GLY A 96 -8.22 5.04 -25.20
C GLY A 96 -7.91 5.70 -23.87
N ARG A 97 -8.93 6.26 -23.20
CA ARG A 97 -8.72 7.07 -21.99
C ARG A 97 -8.15 6.22 -20.86
N SER A 98 -7.18 6.78 -20.14
CA SER A 98 -6.51 6.08 -19.03
C SER A 98 -7.49 5.66 -17.92
N THR A 99 -8.55 6.44 -17.68
CA THR A 99 -9.62 6.15 -16.73
C THR A 99 -10.55 5.03 -17.19
N GLU A 100 -10.85 4.93 -18.48
CA GLU A 100 -11.65 3.84 -19.06
C GLU A 100 -10.89 2.51 -18.97
N LEU A 101 -9.60 2.51 -19.33
CA LEU A 101 -8.74 1.33 -19.21
C LEU A 101 -8.55 0.88 -17.76
N PHE A 102 -8.46 1.84 -16.82
CA PHE A 102 -8.48 1.54 -15.39
C PHE A 102 -9.79 0.87 -14.98
N GLU A 103 -10.94 1.41 -15.41
CA GLU A 103 -12.26 0.89 -15.01
C GLU A 103 -12.47 -0.53 -15.55
N GLU A 104 -12.06 -0.81 -16.78
CA GLU A 104 -12.08 -2.16 -17.34
C GLU A 104 -11.22 -3.14 -16.54
N CYS A 105 -10.00 -2.74 -16.16
CA CYS A 105 -9.14 -3.55 -15.29
C CYS A 105 -9.76 -3.77 -13.91
N PHE A 106 -10.36 -2.72 -13.34
CA PHE A 106 -11.02 -2.76 -12.04
C PHE A 106 -12.20 -3.73 -12.03
N GLN A 107 -13.07 -3.66 -13.02
CA GLN A 107 -14.22 -4.57 -13.17
C GLN A 107 -13.81 -6.03 -13.36
N ARG A 108 -12.69 -6.27 -14.04
CA ARG A 108 -12.11 -7.61 -14.23
C ARG A 108 -11.30 -8.12 -13.04
N ARG A 109 -11.19 -7.33 -11.96
CA ARG A 109 -10.35 -7.61 -10.77
C ARG A 109 -8.86 -7.74 -11.08
N TRP A 110 -8.39 -7.12 -12.16
CA TRP A 110 -6.97 -7.04 -12.52
C TRP A 110 -6.29 -5.90 -11.75
N TYR A 111 -6.32 -5.98 -10.42
CA TYR A 111 -5.96 -4.85 -9.55
C TYR A 111 -4.50 -4.40 -9.67
N GLN A 112 -3.57 -5.32 -9.95
CA GLN A 112 -2.17 -4.96 -10.16
C GLN A 112 -2.00 -4.06 -11.40
N THR A 113 -2.68 -4.39 -12.49
CA THR A 113 -2.68 -3.57 -13.71
C THR A 113 -3.43 -2.26 -13.48
N ALA A 114 -4.57 -2.29 -12.78
CA ALA A 114 -5.31 -1.10 -12.40
C ALA A 114 -4.47 -0.13 -11.55
N ALA A 115 -3.69 -0.64 -10.59
CA ALA A 115 -2.76 0.16 -9.78
C ALA A 115 -1.69 0.85 -10.63
N CYS A 116 -1.22 0.20 -11.71
CA CYS A 116 -0.29 0.83 -12.64
C CYS A 116 -0.94 2.00 -13.40
N TYR A 117 -2.23 1.91 -13.74
CA TYR A 117 -2.96 2.98 -14.40
C TYR A 117 -3.22 4.18 -13.48
N VAL A 118 -3.30 3.99 -12.16
CA VAL A 118 -3.42 5.12 -11.21
C VAL A 118 -2.28 6.13 -11.41
N LEU A 119 -1.04 5.66 -11.62
CA LEU A 119 0.12 6.53 -11.87
C LEU A 119 0.00 7.31 -13.17
N VAL A 120 -0.56 6.68 -14.20
CA VAL A 120 -0.81 7.34 -15.49
C VAL A 120 -1.88 8.41 -15.33
N ILE A 121 -2.99 8.09 -14.66
CA ILE A 121 -4.10 9.01 -14.38
C ILE A 121 -3.61 10.23 -13.60
N ALA A 122 -2.74 10.04 -12.61
CA ALA A 122 -2.16 11.13 -11.83
C ALA A 122 -1.46 12.19 -12.69
N LYS A 123 -0.82 11.74 -13.79
CA LYS A 123 -0.10 12.60 -14.72
C LYS A 123 -1.01 13.20 -15.80
N LEU A 124 -1.97 12.43 -16.32
CA LEU A 124 -2.81 12.86 -17.46
C LEU A 124 -4.06 13.63 -17.04
N GLU A 125 -4.78 13.12 -16.04
CA GLU A 125 -6.08 13.67 -15.59
C GLU A 125 -5.92 14.50 -14.31
N GLY A 126 -4.86 14.25 -13.55
CA GLY A 126 -4.49 15.00 -12.36
C GLY A 126 -4.65 14.22 -11.05
N PRO A 127 -4.14 14.80 -9.95
CA PRO A 127 -4.03 14.11 -8.66
C PRO A 127 -5.39 13.76 -8.05
N ALA A 128 -6.39 14.62 -8.15
CA ALA A 128 -7.71 14.37 -7.55
C ALA A 128 -8.39 13.12 -8.14
N VAL A 129 -8.37 12.97 -9.46
CA VAL A 129 -8.93 11.79 -10.16
C VAL A 129 -8.14 10.53 -9.79
N SER A 130 -6.81 10.63 -9.78
CA SER A 130 -5.95 9.51 -9.38
C SER A 130 -6.20 9.05 -7.94
N GLN A 131 -6.38 9.99 -7.00
CA GLN A 131 -6.64 9.68 -5.60
C GLN A 131 -7.99 8.99 -5.44
N TYR A 132 -9.02 9.46 -6.13
CA TYR A 132 -10.33 8.81 -6.14
C TYR A 132 -10.24 7.36 -6.65
N CYS A 133 -9.55 7.13 -7.78
CA CYS A 133 -9.31 5.78 -8.31
C CYS A 133 -8.52 4.91 -7.32
N ALA A 134 -7.48 5.45 -6.69
CA ALA A 134 -6.66 4.73 -5.72
C ALA A 134 -7.43 4.37 -4.44
N LEU A 135 -8.31 5.24 -3.94
CA LEU A 135 -9.17 4.93 -2.79
C LEU A 135 -10.18 3.82 -3.10
N ARG A 136 -10.82 3.88 -4.28
CA ARG A 136 -11.69 2.79 -4.76
C ARG A 136 -10.95 1.47 -4.87
N LEU A 137 -9.73 1.51 -5.43
CA LEU A 137 -8.89 0.34 -5.57
C LEU A 137 -8.44 -0.22 -4.22
N LEU A 138 -8.07 0.65 -3.28
CA LEU A 138 -7.72 0.26 -1.92
C LEU A 138 -8.86 -0.54 -1.27
N GLN A 139 -10.09 -0.01 -1.30
CA GLN A 139 -11.24 -0.71 -0.75
C GLN A 139 -11.43 -2.10 -1.38
N ALA A 140 -11.43 -2.20 -2.71
CA ALA A 140 -11.59 -3.47 -3.42
C ALA A 140 -10.46 -4.47 -3.09
N THR A 141 -9.22 -4.01 -2.96
CA THR A 141 -8.09 -4.88 -2.60
C THR A 141 -8.16 -5.37 -1.15
N LEU A 142 -8.71 -4.57 -0.24
CA LEU A 142 -8.96 -4.99 1.14
C LEU A 142 -10.07 -6.04 1.20
N ASP A 143 -11.17 -5.81 0.48
CA ASP A 143 -12.29 -6.75 0.41
C ASP A 143 -11.86 -8.12 -0.15
N ASP A 144 -10.94 -8.14 -1.13
CA ASP A 144 -10.36 -9.36 -1.70
C ASP A 144 -9.11 -9.87 -0.95
N SER A 145 -8.79 -9.29 0.22
CA SER A 145 -7.66 -9.70 1.08
C SER A 145 -6.27 -9.62 0.42
N LEU A 146 -6.09 -8.75 -0.57
CA LEU A 146 -4.83 -8.51 -1.29
C LEU A 146 -3.96 -7.47 -0.57
N TYR A 147 -3.49 -7.83 0.63
CA TYR A 147 -2.91 -6.86 1.56
C TYR A 147 -1.56 -6.26 1.16
N GLU A 148 -0.75 -6.96 0.36
CA GLU A 148 0.51 -6.41 -0.18
C GLU A 148 0.24 -5.23 -1.11
N LEU A 149 -0.70 -5.39 -2.05
CA LEU A 149 -1.12 -4.33 -2.97
C LEU A 149 -1.83 -3.21 -2.22
N ALA A 150 -2.69 -3.55 -1.24
CA ALA A 150 -3.33 -2.55 -0.39
C ALA A 150 -2.29 -1.67 0.34
N GLY A 151 -1.21 -2.26 0.85
CA GLY A 151 -0.10 -1.53 1.47
C GLY A 151 0.63 -0.60 0.51
N GLU A 152 0.84 -1.03 -0.74
CA GLU A 152 1.38 -0.17 -1.80
C GLU A 152 0.48 1.04 -2.08
N LEU A 153 -0.83 0.82 -2.15
CA LEU A 153 -1.82 1.87 -2.35
C LEU A 153 -1.90 2.84 -1.18
N VAL A 154 -1.83 2.35 0.07
CA VAL A 154 -1.75 3.20 1.26
C VAL A 154 -0.50 4.10 1.20
N ARG A 155 0.66 3.53 0.89
CA ARG A 155 1.91 4.30 0.75
C ARG A 155 1.81 5.35 -0.36
N PHE A 156 1.22 4.99 -1.50
CA PHE A 156 0.94 5.92 -2.59
C PHE A 156 0.04 7.06 -2.10
N LEU A 157 -1.13 6.77 -1.55
CA LEU A 157 -2.10 7.77 -1.10
C LEU A 157 -1.54 8.72 -0.03
N LEU A 158 -0.75 8.21 0.92
CA LEU A 158 -0.12 9.02 1.97
C LEU A 158 1.03 9.89 1.45
N ARG A 159 1.71 9.47 0.37
CA ARG A 159 2.81 10.20 -0.26
C ARG A 159 2.34 11.20 -1.32
N SER A 160 1.36 10.82 -2.14
CA SER A 160 0.78 11.68 -3.17
C SER A 160 0.12 12.93 -2.61
N GLY A 161 -0.25 12.92 -1.33
CA GLY A 161 -0.66 14.16 -0.68
C GLY A 161 0.50 15.10 -0.29
N ARG A 162 1.75 14.62 -0.20
CA ARG A 162 2.94 15.42 0.18
C ARG A 162 3.69 16.01 -1.03
N GLU A 163 3.67 15.34 -2.17
CA GLU A 163 4.58 15.66 -3.30
C GLU A 163 4.08 16.74 -4.26
N TYR A 164 2.79 17.07 -4.26
CA TYR A 164 2.27 18.15 -5.11
C TYR A 164 2.47 19.56 -4.53
N GLU A 165 3.03 19.66 -3.32
CA GLU A 165 3.29 20.92 -2.62
C GLU A 165 4.67 21.52 -2.97
N GLN A 166 5.52 20.78 -3.69
CA GLN A 166 6.83 21.24 -4.17
C GLN A 166 7.00 20.97 -5.67
N ALA A 167 6.48 21.87 -6.51
CA ALA A 167 6.95 21.97 -7.89
C ALA A 167 8.35 22.60 -7.88
N PRO A 168 9.39 21.98 -8.46
CA PRO A 168 10.59 22.71 -8.81
C PRO A 168 10.34 23.42 -10.14
N THR A 169 10.66 24.71 -10.14
CA THR A 169 10.97 25.53 -11.32
C THR A 169 11.86 24.74 -12.27
N GLU A 170 11.60 24.87 -13.57
CA GLU A 170 12.33 24.19 -14.64
C GLU A 170 13.85 24.27 -14.45
N GLU A 171 14.52 23.12 -14.48
CA GLU A 171 15.78 22.91 -15.20
C GLU A 171 16.12 21.41 -15.22
N GLY A 172 16.54 20.93 -16.39
CA GLY A 172 16.55 19.52 -16.73
C GLY A 172 17.58 18.69 -15.98
N VAL A 173 17.11 17.64 -15.29
CA VAL A 173 17.82 16.37 -15.16
C VAL A 173 16.78 15.24 -15.15
N SER A 174 17.00 14.25 -16.02
CA SER A 174 16.19 13.04 -16.19
C SER A 174 15.89 12.31 -14.87
N PRO A 175 14.62 11.98 -14.56
CA PRO A 175 14.30 11.16 -13.40
C PRO A 175 14.39 9.67 -13.79
N ARG A 176 15.44 9.01 -13.33
CA ARG A 176 15.58 7.54 -13.37
C ARG A 176 14.54 6.92 -12.41
N PHE A 177 13.38 6.55 -12.97
CA PHE A 177 12.19 6.12 -12.23
C PHE A 177 12.17 4.66 -11.72
N LEU A 178 13.32 3.97 -11.68
CA LEU A 178 13.41 2.61 -11.16
C LEU A 178 14.59 2.49 -10.20
N GLY A 179 14.30 2.46 -8.89
CA GLY A 179 15.30 2.17 -7.87
C GLY A 179 15.00 2.58 -6.43
N LEU A 180 13.88 3.23 -6.10
CA LEU A 180 13.65 3.74 -4.72
C LEU A 180 12.65 2.93 -3.90
N PHE A 181 12.91 1.64 -3.75
CA PHE A 181 12.54 0.92 -2.53
C PHE A 181 13.83 0.70 -1.76
N LEU A 182 14.30 1.70 -1.03
CA LEU A 182 15.29 1.60 0.06
C LEU A 182 15.60 3.02 0.61
N PHE A 183 15.49 3.15 1.94
CA PHE A 183 16.03 4.19 2.84
C PHE A 183 15.18 5.42 3.31
N SER A 184 14.90 5.34 4.61
CA SER A 184 15.14 6.32 5.68
C SER A 184 14.04 7.33 6.06
N SER A 185 13.31 6.96 7.12
CA SER A 185 12.53 7.86 7.97
C SER A 185 13.44 8.87 8.68
N LYS A 186 13.37 10.15 8.30
CA LYS A 186 13.77 11.26 9.17
C LYS A 186 12.57 12.17 9.43
N LYS A 187 12.14 12.20 10.70
CA LYS A 187 11.24 13.22 11.27
C LYS A 187 11.97 14.56 11.28
N GLN A 188 11.31 15.67 10.91
CA GLN A 188 11.61 17.05 11.34
C GLN A 188 10.42 18.00 10.99
N PRO A 189 10.31 19.18 11.63
CA PRO A 189 9.05 19.75 12.10
C PRO A 189 8.38 20.78 11.18
N PHE A 190 7.16 21.09 11.59
CA PHE A 190 6.07 21.83 10.96
C PHE A 190 6.29 23.36 10.95
N ASP A 191 5.97 24.01 9.82
CA ASP A 191 5.58 25.42 9.76
C ASP A 191 4.49 25.66 8.70
N SER A 192 3.63 26.64 8.99
CA SER A 192 2.21 26.71 8.64
C SER A 192 1.84 27.54 7.40
N LYS A 193 0.88 27.06 6.57
CA LYS A 193 0.00 27.92 5.74
C LYS A 193 -1.35 27.26 5.38
N SER A 194 -2.45 27.94 5.71
CA SER A 194 -3.73 27.34 6.14
C SER A 194 -4.87 27.28 5.09
N SER A 195 -4.61 26.80 3.87
CA SER A 195 -5.74 26.39 2.99
C SER A 195 -5.57 25.04 2.29
N SER A 196 -4.35 24.54 2.08
CA SER A 196 -4.06 23.20 1.53
C SER A 196 -4.10 22.08 2.58
N HIS A 197 -3.81 22.39 3.86
CA HIS A 197 -3.81 21.40 4.93
C HIS A 197 -5.16 20.70 5.16
N LYS A 198 -6.27 21.30 4.75
CA LYS A 198 -7.62 20.78 5.01
C LYS A 198 -8.00 19.62 4.07
N GLU A 199 -7.55 19.69 2.81
CA GLU A 199 -7.74 18.60 1.84
C GLU A 199 -6.73 17.48 2.11
N GLN A 200 -5.49 17.85 2.44
CA GLN A 200 -4.45 16.91 2.84
C GLN A 200 -4.80 16.11 4.11
N SER A 201 -5.42 16.76 5.10
CA SER A 201 -5.95 16.06 6.27
C SER A 201 -7.16 15.19 5.91
N ALA A 202 -8.03 15.62 5.00
CA ALA A 202 -9.19 14.84 4.57
C ALA A 202 -8.80 13.53 3.86
N HIS A 203 -7.78 13.55 2.99
CA HIS A 203 -7.30 12.32 2.32
C HIS A 203 -6.67 11.33 3.30
N VAL A 204 -5.80 11.82 4.20
CA VAL A 204 -5.18 10.98 5.24
C VAL A 204 -6.25 10.40 6.17
N THR A 205 -7.26 11.20 6.52
CA THR A 205 -8.42 10.73 7.30
C THR A 205 -9.24 9.70 6.53
N SER A 206 -9.46 9.87 5.23
CA SER A 206 -10.20 8.91 4.41
C SER A 206 -9.49 7.55 4.34
N VAL A 207 -8.17 7.55 4.11
CA VAL A 207 -7.36 6.32 4.13
C VAL A 207 -7.43 5.65 5.50
N ARG A 208 -7.28 6.43 6.57
CA ARG A 208 -7.39 5.92 7.95
C ARG A 208 -8.75 5.27 8.18
N ASN A 209 -9.85 5.95 7.85
CA ASN A 209 -11.20 5.45 8.06
C ASN A 209 -11.46 4.13 7.32
N ILE A 210 -10.95 3.99 6.08
CA ILE A 210 -11.04 2.74 5.30
C ILE A 210 -10.32 1.60 6.04
N LEU A 211 -9.09 1.85 6.49
CA LEU A 211 -8.29 0.84 7.20
C LEU A 211 -8.91 0.45 8.55
N GLU A 212 -9.40 1.44 9.31
CA GLU A 212 -10.10 1.22 10.58
C GLU A 212 -11.40 0.43 10.40
N SER A 213 -12.18 0.76 9.37
CA SER A 213 -13.41 0.03 9.03
C SER A 213 -13.10 -1.42 8.64
N HIS A 214 -12.05 -1.66 7.85
CA HIS A 214 -11.66 -3.01 7.45
C HIS A 214 -11.12 -3.82 8.64
N ALA A 215 -10.31 -3.21 9.51
CA ALA A 215 -9.86 -3.84 10.75
C ALA A 215 -11.06 -4.26 11.63
N SER A 216 -12.02 -3.34 11.81
CA SER A 216 -13.26 -3.61 12.56
C SER A 216 -14.06 -4.76 11.95
N TYR A 217 -14.18 -4.79 10.61
CA TYR A 217 -14.82 -5.89 9.89
C TYR A 217 -14.13 -7.24 10.18
N LEU A 218 -12.81 -7.33 10.03
CA LEU A 218 -12.05 -8.56 10.29
C LEU A 218 -12.15 -9.02 11.76
N MET A 219 -12.14 -8.07 12.70
CA MET A 219 -12.31 -8.34 14.13
C MET A 219 -13.71 -8.88 14.45
N SER A 220 -14.76 -8.24 13.93
CA SER A 220 -16.15 -8.70 14.11
C SER A 220 -16.41 -10.07 13.46
N GLY A 221 -15.79 -10.32 12.31
CA GLY A 221 -15.85 -11.59 11.57
C GLY A 221 -14.96 -12.69 12.16
N LYS A 222 -14.13 -12.38 13.16
CA LYS A 222 -13.17 -13.30 13.79
C LYS A 222 -12.19 -13.90 12.76
N GLU A 223 -11.83 -13.14 11.73
CA GLU A 223 -10.92 -13.59 10.65
C GLU A 223 -9.46 -13.22 10.96
N LEU A 224 -8.87 -13.82 12.00
CA LEU A 224 -7.58 -13.33 12.54
C LEU A 224 -6.38 -13.60 11.67
N SER A 225 -6.36 -14.71 10.92
CA SER A 225 -5.30 -14.95 9.94
C SER A 225 -5.26 -13.84 8.89
N LYS A 226 -6.43 -13.34 8.48
CA LYS A 226 -6.53 -12.18 7.58
C LYS A 226 -6.19 -10.88 8.28
N LEU A 227 -6.56 -10.70 9.55
CA LEU A 227 -6.16 -9.54 10.33
C LEU A 227 -4.63 -9.43 10.43
N VAL A 228 -3.91 -10.53 10.68
CA VAL A 228 -2.44 -10.55 10.69
C VAL A 228 -1.87 -10.18 9.34
N ALA A 229 -2.37 -10.80 8.28
CA ALA A 229 -1.92 -10.54 6.92
C ALA A 229 -2.18 -9.06 6.54
N PHE A 230 -3.31 -8.51 6.95
CA PHE A 230 -3.69 -7.10 6.80
C PHE A 230 -2.70 -6.18 7.50
N VAL A 231 -2.44 -6.39 8.79
CA VAL A 231 -1.49 -5.58 9.58
C VAL A 231 -0.10 -5.62 8.97
N LYS A 232 0.36 -6.82 8.58
CA LYS A 232 1.67 -7.00 7.97
C LYS A 232 1.78 -6.31 6.62
N GLY A 233 0.79 -6.49 5.74
CA GLY A 233 0.82 -5.94 4.38
C GLY A 233 0.65 -4.42 4.34
N THR A 234 -0.22 -3.87 5.20
CA THR A 234 -0.54 -2.44 5.22
C THR A 234 0.30 -1.61 6.20
N GLN A 235 1.01 -2.25 7.13
CA GLN A 235 1.68 -1.62 8.28
C GLN A 235 0.70 -0.82 9.16
N PHE A 236 -0.58 -1.20 9.18
CA PHE A 236 -1.60 -0.55 10.00
C PHE A 236 -1.37 -0.82 11.48
N ASP A 237 -1.30 0.25 12.28
CA ASP A 237 -1.10 0.15 13.73
C ASP A 237 -2.43 -0.19 14.42
N VAL A 238 -2.67 -1.49 14.59
CA VAL A 238 -3.85 -2.00 15.30
C VAL A 238 -3.82 -1.62 16.78
N VAL A 239 -2.65 -1.41 17.38
CA VAL A 239 -2.54 -1.08 18.81
C VAL A 239 -3.12 0.30 19.08
N LEU A 240 -2.81 1.29 18.22
CA LEU A 240 -3.42 2.62 18.31
C LEU A 240 -4.93 2.59 18.06
N HIS A 241 -5.41 1.73 17.14
CA HIS A 241 -6.83 1.59 16.87
C HIS A 241 -7.61 0.90 17.99
N MET A 242 -7.01 -0.12 18.63
CA MET A 242 -7.63 -0.78 19.78
C MET A 242 -7.79 0.15 20.99
N GLY A 243 -6.92 1.16 21.13
CA GLY A 243 -7.05 2.19 22.17
C GLY A 243 -8.25 3.13 22.00
N THR A 244 -8.79 3.25 20.78
CA THR A 244 -9.98 4.08 20.47
C THR A 244 -11.27 3.27 20.41
N LEU A 245 -11.20 1.96 20.25
CA LEU A 245 -12.35 1.07 20.35
C LEU A 245 -12.83 1.00 21.81
N GLN A 246 -13.92 1.70 22.09
CA GLN A 246 -14.59 1.81 23.38
C GLN A 246 -15.23 0.48 23.87
N SER A 247 -14.82 -0.66 23.32
CA SER A 247 -15.37 -1.99 23.54
C SER A 247 -14.30 -2.91 24.12
N ARG A 248 -14.17 -2.91 25.45
CA ARG A 248 -13.49 -3.99 26.19
C ARG A 248 -14.10 -5.37 25.89
N LEU A 249 -15.36 -5.42 25.46
CA LEU A 249 -16.12 -6.65 25.23
C LEU A 249 -15.69 -7.40 23.96
N ASP A 250 -15.40 -6.69 22.86
CA ASP A 250 -14.99 -7.33 21.60
C ASP A 250 -13.57 -7.91 21.70
N ALA A 251 -12.71 -7.23 22.45
CA ALA A 251 -11.38 -7.70 22.70
C ALA A 251 -11.40 -8.91 23.67
N GLU A 252 -12.22 -8.91 24.73
CA GLU A 252 -12.40 -10.11 25.59
C GLU A 252 -12.93 -11.31 24.81
N PHE A 253 -13.84 -11.07 23.88
CA PHE A 253 -14.35 -12.09 22.96
C PHE A 253 -13.24 -12.64 22.03
N LEU A 254 -12.43 -11.75 21.44
CA LEU A 254 -11.29 -12.14 20.60
C LEU A 254 -10.26 -12.94 21.38
N LEU A 255 -9.95 -12.56 22.62
CA LEU A 255 -9.04 -13.29 23.49
C LEU A 255 -9.56 -14.70 23.80
N ALA A 256 -10.83 -14.83 24.19
CA ALA A 256 -11.44 -16.13 24.46
C ALA A 256 -11.43 -17.06 23.24
N HIS A 257 -11.66 -16.50 22.04
CA HIS A 257 -11.58 -17.26 20.80
C HIS A 257 -10.13 -17.62 20.43
N MET A 258 -9.14 -16.77 20.76
CA MET A 258 -7.74 -17.01 20.42
C MET A 258 -7.18 -18.14 21.28
N CYS A 259 -7.58 -18.17 22.55
CA CYS A 259 -7.34 -19.29 23.44
C CYS A 259 -7.95 -20.61 22.91
N SER A 260 -9.12 -20.56 22.27
CA SER A 260 -9.77 -21.76 21.68
C SER A 260 -9.06 -22.27 20.41
N VAL A 261 -8.54 -21.38 19.57
CA VAL A 261 -7.89 -21.72 18.27
C VAL A 261 -6.39 -22.00 18.45
N LYS A 262 -5.87 -21.78 19.66
CA LYS A 262 -4.46 -21.93 20.02
C LYS A 262 -3.48 -21.04 19.27
N PHE A 263 -3.90 -19.83 18.92
CA PHE A 263 -3.08 -18.88 18.17
C PHE A 263 -2.21 -18.03 19.11
N LYS A 264 -1.05 -18.57 19.46
CA LYS A 264 -0.25 -18.18 20.62
C LYS A 264 0.21 -16.72 20.61
N GLU A 265 0.51 -16.16 19.44
CA GLU A 265 1.04 -14.81 19.27
C GLU A 265 -0.04 -13.74 19.59
N TRP A 266 -1.30 -13.97 19.23
CA TRP A 266 -2.39 -13.04 19.53
C TRP A 266 -2.98 -13.22 20.91
N ILE A 267 -2.88 -14.41 21.52
CA ILE A 267 -3.22 -14.60 22.93
C ILE A 267 -2.35 -13.68 23.79
N VAL A 268 -1.05 -13.60 23.51
CA VAL A 268 -0.14 -12.72 24.26
C VAL A 268 -0.48 -11.25 24.02
N VAL A 269 -0.66 -10.83 22.76
CA VAL A 269 -0.99 -9.44 22.42
C VAL A 269 -2.34 -9.02 23.01
N LEU A 270 -3.38 -9.84 22.86
CA LEU A 270 -4.72 -9.53 23.38
C LEU A 270 -4.81 -9.66 24.90
N ALA A 271 -4.21 -10.68 25.53
CA ALA A 271 -4.20 -10.81 27.00
C ALA A 271 -3.50 -9.61 27.66
N THR A 272 -2.44 -9.11 27.03
CA THR A 272 -1.71 -7.92 27.45
C THR A 272 -2.56 -6.65 27.26
N LEU A 273 -3.20 -6.48 26.09
CA LEU A 273 -4.08 -5.35 25.80
C LEU A 273 -5.36 -5.33 26.66
N LEU A 274 -5.85 -6.50 27.07
CA LEU A 274 -7.13 -6.66 27.76
C LEU A 274 -7.05 -6.78 29.27
N ARG A 275 -5.84 -6.79 29.84
CA ARG A 275 -5.63 -6.91 31.30
C ARG A 275 -6.18 -8.23 31.87
N ARG A 276 -6.04 -9.34 31.12
CA ARG A 276 -6.49 -10.69 31.53
C ARG A 276 -5.27 -11.63 31.69
N SER A 277 -4.55 -11.49 32.81
CA SER A 277 -3.38 -12.33 33.13
C SER A 277 -3.70 -13.82 33.27
N GLU A 278 -4.96 -14.15 33.58
CA GLU A 278 -5.46 -15.52 33.72
C GLU A 278 -5.35 -16.35 32.43
N CYS A 279 -5.48 -15.73 31.25
CA CYS A 279 -5.38 -16.42 29.96
C CYS A 279 -3.95 -16.85 29.60
N LEU A 280 -2.95 -16.23 30.23
CA LEU A 280 -1.54 -16.58 30.09
C LEU A 280 -1.14 -17.78 30.98
N LEU A 281 -1.97 -18.12 31.99
CA LEU A 281 -1.74 -19.25 32.90
C LEU A 281 -2.16 -20.61 32.32
N PHE A 282 -2.98 -20.63 31.26
CA PHE A 282 -3.48 -21.87 30.64
C PHE A 282 -2.62 -22.39 29.48
N TYR A 283 -1.62 -21.62 29.03
CA TYR A 283 -0.71 -22.04 27.97
C TYR A 283 0.54 -22.66 28.57
N GLU A 284 0.48 -23.99 28.73
CA GLU A 284 1.71 -24.77 28.86
C GLU A 284 2.53 -24.66 27.57
N ASP A 285 3.83 -24.45 27.77
CA ASP A 285 4.96 -24.59 26.85
C ASP A 285 5.36 -23.46 25.86
N GLU A 286 6.60 -23.03 26.08
CA GLU A 286 7.60 -22.35 25.23
C GLU A 286 7.32 -20.95 24.68
N THR A 287 6.08 -20.58 24.36
CA THR A 287 5.83 -19.31 23.62
C THR A 287 5.75 -18.09 24.54
N VAL A 288 5.16 -18.25 25.74
CA VAL A 288 5.20 -17.22 26.80
C VAL A 288 6.62 -17.02 27.31
N GLN A 289 7.38 -18.13 27.40
CA GLN A 289 8.82 -18.13 27.71
C GLN A 289 9.62 -17.35 26.66
N PHE A 290 9.40 -17.59 25.37
CA PHE A 290 10.08 -16.88 24.30
C PHE A 290 9.77 -15.37 24.31
N PHE A 291 8.50 -14.97 24.50
CA PHE A 291 8.13 -13.56 24.52
C PHE A 291 8.69 -12.82 25.74
N LEU A 292 8.59 -13.41 26.94
CA LEU A 292 9.15 -12.82 28.16
C LEU A 292 10.69 -12.78 28.10
N LYS A 293 11.33 -13.79 27.51
CA LYS A 293 12.79 -13.84 27.29
C LYS A 293 13.27 -12.81 26.26
N SER A 294 12.67 -12.77 25.06
CA SER A 294 13.02 -11.79 24.02
C SER A 294 12.70 -10.34 24.41
N SER A 295 11.69 -10.11 25.23
CA SER A 295 11.38 -8.78 25.79
C SER A 295 12.41 -8.37 26.83
N SER A 296 12.82 -9.30 27.70
CA SER A 296 13.80 -9.05 28.75
C SER A 296 15.25 -8.91 28.22
N ASP A 297 15.53 -9.43 27.03
CA ASP A 297 16.82 -9.22 26.33
C ASP A 297 16.97 -7.77 25.76
N HIS A 298 15.90 -6.97 25.74
CA HIS A 298 15.88 -5.61 25.21
C HIS A 298 15.18 -4.61 26.16
N PRO A 299 15.84 -4.22 27.28
CA PRO A 299 15.23 -3.38 28.32
C PRO A 299 14.78 -1.99 27.84
N GLN A 300 15.42 -1.45 26.80
CA GLN A 300 15.03 -0.15 26.24
C GLN A 300 13.68 -0.21 25.49
N VAL A 301 13.35 -1.34 24.88
CA VAL A 301 12.05 -1.56 24.22
C VAL A 301 10.94 -1.66 25.28
N LEU A 302 11.21 -2.35 26.39
CA LEU A 302 10.28 -2.42 27.52
C LEU A 302 10.08 -1.04 28.16
N PHE A 303 11.14 -0.28 28.38
CA PHE A 303 11.05 1.09 28.88
C PHE A 303 10.19 1.96 27.96
N ASP A 304 10.44 1.95 26.65
CA ASP A 304 9.69 2.76 25.69
C ASP A 304 8.23 2.32 25.53
N LEU A 305 7.94 1.02 25.71
CA LEU A 305 6.60 0.45 25.69
C LEU A 305 5.79 0.83 26.95
N PHE A 306 6.43 0.81 28.12
CA PHE A 306 5.74 0.96 29.40
C PHE A 306 5.80 2.37 30.00
N ARG A 307 6.74 3.25 29.60
CA ARG A 307 6.93 4.62 30.15
C ARG A 307 5.71 5.55 30.10
N HIS A 308 4.65 5.16 29.40
CA HIS A 308 3.43 5.93 29.28
C HIS A 308 2.22 5.30 29.99
N ASP A 309 2.34 4.10 30.58
CA ASP A 309 1.26 3.42 31.29
C ASP A 309 1.78 2.59 32.49
N ALA A 310 1.72 3.18 33.69
CA ALA A 310 2.17 2.55 34.93
C ALA A 310 1.33 1.34 35.37
N ARG A 311 0.08 1.26 34.89
CA ARG A 311 -0.80 0.12 35.20
C ARG A 311 -0.41 -1.09 34.36
N LEU A 312 -0.04 -0.85 33.10
CA LEU A 312 0.52 -1.86 32.20
C LEU A 312 1.84 -2.44 32.73
N TRP A 313 2.72 -1.58 33.25
CA TRP A 313 3.96 -2.00 33.92
C TRP A 313 3.72 -2.89 35.15
N LYS A 314 2.84 -2.48 36.07
CA LYS A 314 2.52 -3.27 37.27
C LYS A 314 1.93 -4.64 36.92
N ALA A 315 1.08 -4.71 35.90
CA ALA A 315 0.51 -5.98 35.43
C ALA A 315 1.58 -6.92 34.84
N TYR A 316 2.54 -6.37 34.09
CA TYR A 316 3.71 -7.10 33.60
C TYR A 316 4.56 -7.66 34.75
N CYS A 317 4.87 -6.83 35.76
CA CYS A 317 5.65 -7.24 36.93
C CYS A 317 4.99 -8.37 37.72
N ILE A 318 3.70 -8.25 38.03
CA ILE A 318 2.94 -9.29 38.74
C ILE A 318 2.96 -10.61 37.96
N THR A 319 2.82 -10.54 36.63
CA THR A 319 2.82 -11.73 35.77
C THR A 319 4.19 -12.41 35.78
N LEU A 320 5.27 -11.62 35.68
CA LEU A 320 6.63 -12.14 35.66
C LEU A 320 7.04 -12.72 37.04
N GLN A 321 6.69 -12.04 38.13
CA GLN A 321 6.95 -12.47 39.50
C GLN A 321 6.12 -13.69 39.95
N SER A 322 4.98 -13.94 39.31
CA SER A 322 4.14 -15.11 39.60
C SER A 322 4.74 -16.44 39.11
N GLN A 323 5.79 -16.37 38.27
CA GLN A 323 6.39 -17.55 37.65
C GLN A 323 7.85 -17.74 38.10
N PRO A 324 8.18 -18.85 38.79
CA PRO A 324 9.52 -19.09 39.35
C PRO A 324 10.61 -19.24 38.28
N THR A 325 10.24 -19.55 37.03
CA THR A 325 11.17 -19.69 35.88
C THR A 325 11.82 -18.36 35.47
N PHE A 326 11.23 -17.21 35.83
CA PHE A 326 11.73 -15.88 35.47
C PHE A 326 12.39 -15.13 36.62
N ALA A 327 12.76 -15.84 37.70
CA ALA A 327 13.49 -15.24 38.81
C ALA A 327 14.78 -14.54 38.37
N GLU A 328 15.41 -14.98 37.28
CA GLU A 328 16.60 -14.38 36.68
C GLU A 328 16.37 -12.95 36.11
N TYR A 329 15.11 -12.57 35.88
CA TYR A 329 14.75 -11.26 35.34
C TYR A 329 14.17 -10.30 36.39
N HIS A 330 14.05 -10.72 37.66
CA HIS A 330 13.54 -9.88 38.72
C HIS A 330 14.40 -8.62 38.95
N ASP A 331 15.72 -8.77 38.89
CA ASP A 331 16.67 -7.65 39.04
C ASP A 331 16.50 -6.62 37.90
N LEU A 332 16.27 -7.10 36.67
CA LEU A 332 16.02 -6.24 35.50
C LEU A 332 14.69 -5.48 35.61
N VAL A 333 13.66 -6.15 36.14
CA VAL A 333 12.36 -5.54 36.41
C VAL A 333 12.50 -4.48 37.49
N GLU A 334 13.25 -4.74 38.55
CA GLU A 334 13.49 -3.75 39.62
C GLU A 334 14.23 -2.50 39.09
N GLU A 335 15.26 -2.69 38.25
CA GLU A 335 15.97 -1.59 37.57
C GLU A 335 15.04 -0.76 36.66
N LEU A 336 14.20 -1.43 35.88
CA LEU A 336 13.24 -0.76 35.00
C LEU A 336 12.12 -0.06 35.78
N GLU A 337 11.68 -0.61 36.91
CA GLU A 337 10.68 0.00 37.79
C GLU A 337 11.21 1.31 38.39
N GLU A 338 12.47 1.33 38.84
CA GLU A 338 13.14 2.54 39.32
C GLU A 338 13.24 3.60 38.21
N ARG A 339 13.65 3.19 37.00
CA ARG A 339 13.73 4.08 35.83
C ARG A 339 12.37 4.63 35.42
N LEU A 340 11.33 3.81 35.38
CA LEU A 340 9.97 4.22 35.00
C LEU A 340 9.35 5.13 36.07
N SER A 341 9.61 4.86 37.35
CA SER A 341 9.13 5.68 38.48
C SER A 341 9.76 7.09 38.51
N SER A 342 10.90 7.29 37.85
CA SER A 342 11.54 8.60 37.67
C SER A 342 10.86 9.48 36.60
N VAL A 343 9.94 8.92 35.79
CA VAL A 343 9.22 9.66 34.75
C VAL A 343 8.02 10.40 35.37
N PRO A 344 7.92 11.75 35.25
CA PRO A 344 6.90 12.53 35.97
C PRO A 344 5.45 12.14 35.67
N LYS A 345 5.16 11.71 34.43
CA LYS A 345 3.82 11.27 34.00
C LYS A 345 3.43 9.86 34.48
N PHE A 346 4.37 9.10 35.03
CA PHE A 346 4.17 7.72 35.45
C PHE A 346 3.53 7.61 36.84
N GLN A 347 3.62 8.68 37.65
CA GLN A 347 3.07 8.75 39.01
C GLN A 347 1.65 9.33 39.09
N GLU A 348 1.11 9.93 38.02
CA GLU A 348 -0.19 10.61 38.01
C GLU A 348 -1.40 9.71 37.68
N ILE A 349 -1.23 8.37 37.61
CA ILE A 349 -2.26 7.42 37.15
C ILE A 349 -2.67 6.38 38.21
#